data_AF-A0ABD3KQG4-F1
#
_entry.id   AF-A0ABD3KQG4-F1
#
_cell.length_a   1.000
_cell.length_b   1.000
_cell.length_c   1.000
_cell.angle_alpha   90.00
_cell.angle_beta   90.00
_cell.angle_gamma   90.00
#
_symmetry.space_group_name_H-M   'P 1'
#
loop_
_entity.id
_entity.type
_entity.pdbx_description
1 polymer ?
#
loop_
_entity_poly.entity_id
_entity_poly.type
_entity_poly.pdbx_seq_one_letter_code
_entity_poly.pdbx_strand_id
1 'polypeptide(L)'
;MIELLEASHLASEGENILHEAKAFSTGILRERVSSLDGRLFKCTVHALELPLHWRVQWFDIKWQISLYEQREDKQSNLLELAKLNFNTVQATHQRDHREISRWWRDLGLMEHVEFTRDRLVESFLCALGLSQETRLSSLRKSLTKVVILILVIDDVYDLYGSLEELECFTSAITRLSTMPPNLFLSSLLSLFSLTGISDASRWDSEQIQQLPECMKVCFRALNDVIHEIAYDIGKDEDWHLVLPHLAKAWADFCKALLTEAKWDNMGYTPSLEEYLSNAWTSSSGPLIMSHASFFVGHMNLEDVADLLERNKDLIYNVSMIIRLCNDLGTSTAERDRGDAPSSVVCYMREANVPEDVARKHIKELRNQAWKSINAHCFGNVETPFVRTFIDVTVNASRVAHMLYQFGDGFGVQDGDIRRQILSAVIHPIALN
;
A
#
# COMPACT_ATOMS: atom_id res chain seq x y z
N MET A 1 -27.37 -14.04 -10.32
CA MET A 1 -26.05 -14.51 -10.77
C MET A 1 -24.94 -13.52 -10.40
N ILE A 2 -24.99 -12.25 -10.83
CA ILE A 2 -23.99 -11.24 -10.41
C ILE A 2 -23.91 -11.14 -8.89
N GLU A 3 -25.04 -10.94 -8.20
CA GLU A 3 -25.08 -10.87 -6.73
C GLU A 3 -24.55 -12.13 -6.03
N LEU A 4 -24.78 -13.30 -6.62
CA LEU A 4 -24.26 -14.56 -6.06
C LEU A 4 -22.74 -14.66 -6.23
N LEU A 5 -22.20 -14.20 -7.37
CA LEU A 5 -20.76 -14.07 -7.57
C LEU A 5 -20.16 -13.09 -6.57
N GLU A 6 -20.76 -11.91 -6.39
CA GLU A 6 -20.27 -10.91 -5.43
C GLU A 6 -20.26 -11.45 -4.00
N ALA A 7 -21.38 -12.02 -3.54
CA ALA A 7 -21.49 -12.61 -2.21
C ALA A 7 -20.51 -13.76 -1.97
N SER A 8 -20.19 -14.54 -3.02
CA SER A 8 -19.24 -15.66 -2.90
C SER A 8 -17.80 -15.22 -2.56
N HIS A 9 -17.45 -13.95 -2.75
CA HIS A 9 -16.14 -13.40 -2.38
C HIS A 9 -16.01 -13.04 -0.90
N LEU A 10 -17.10 -13.12 -0.14
CA LEU A 10 -17.12 -12.94 1.31
C LEU A 10 -16.79 -14.23 2.07
N ALA A 11 -16.50 -15.32 1.36
CA ALA A 11 -16.21 -16.61 1.96
C ALA A 11 -15.02 -16.58 2.93
N SER A 12 -15.14 -17.34 4.01
CA SER A 12 -14.11 -17.68 4.99
C SER A 12 -13.67 -19.14 4.82
N GLU A 13 -12.69 -19.57 5.62
CA GLU A 13 -12.20 -20.95 5.57
C GLU A 13 -13.28 -21.96 6.00
N GLY A 14 -13.39 -23.07 5.27
CA GLY A 14 -14.42 -24.10 5.49
C GLY A 14 -15.76 -23.87 4.78
N GLU A 15 -16.01 -22.70 4.19
CA GLU A 15 -17.27 -22.39 3.48
C GLU A 15 -17.28 -22.90 2.03
N ASN A 16 -17.26 -24.23 1.86
CA ASN A 16 -17.21 -24.87 0.54
C ASN A 16 -18.38 -24.46 -0.38
N ILE A 17 -19.56 -24.19 0.17
CA ILE A 17 -20.73 -23.76 -0.60
C ILE A 17 -20.51 -22.45 -1.35
N LEU A 18 -19.76 -21.50 -0.76
CA LEU A 18 -19.46 -20.23 -1.42
C LEU A 18 -18.41 -20.41 -2.51
N HIS A 19 -17.47 -21.36 -2.34
CA HIS A 19 -16.54 -21.73 -3.40
C HIS A 19 -17.27 -22.35 -4.61
N GLU A 20 -18.23 -23.25 -4.37
CA GLU A 20 -19.08 -23.82 -5.43
C GLU A 20 -19.95 -22.75 -6.09
N ALA A 21 -20.57 -21.86 -5.31
CA ALA A 21 -21.36 -20.74 -5.81
C ALA A 21 -20.54 -19.78 -6.67
N LYS A 22 -19.28 -19.53 -6.31
CA LYS A 22 -18.34 -18.73 -7.10
C LYS A 22 -18.07 -19.39 -8.45
N ALA A 23 -17.74 -20.68 -8.47
CA ALA A 23 -17.45 -21.42 -9.70
C ALA A 23 -18.70 -21.48 -10.61
N PHE A 24 -19.86 -21.82 -10.04
CA PHE A 24 -21.13 -21.88 -10.75
C PHE A 24 -21.52 -20.53 -11.36
N SER A 25 -21.44 -19.45 -10.57
CA SER A 25 -21.81 -18.12 -11.03
C SER A 25 -20.86 -17.58 -12.09
N THR A 26 -19.57 -17.81 -11.92
CA THR A 26 -18.56 -17.43 -12.91
C THR A 26 -18.78 -18.14 -14.24
N GLY A 27 -19.08 -19.44 -14.23
CA GLY A 27 -19.35 -20.21 -15.44
C GLY A 27 -20.53 -19.66 -16.24
N ILE A 28 -21.67 -19.47 -15.59
CA ILE A 28 -22.89 -18.94 -16.22
C ILE A 28 -22.69 -17.51 -16.75
N LEU A 29 -22.04 -16.66 -15.96
CA LEU A 29 -21.82 -15.27 -16.35
C LEU A 29 -20.87 -15.18 -17.56
N ARG A 30 -19.80 -15.98 -17.61
CA ARG A 30 -18.88 -16.03 -18.76
C ARG A 30 -19.53 -16.58 -20.03
N GLU A 31 -20.41 -17.57 -19.89
CA GLU A 31 -21.16 -18.11 -21.04
C GLU A 31 -22.11 -17.07 -21.63
N ARG A 32 -22.79 -16.30 -20.77
CA ARG A 32 -23.84 -15.37 -21.19
C ARG A 32 -23.37 -13.95 -21.48
N VAL A 33 -22.17 -13.55 -21.05
CA VAL A 33 -21.72 -12.14 -21.14
C VAL A 33 -21.82 -11.56 -22.55
N SER A 34 -21.50 -12.33 -23.59
CA SER A 34 -21.56 -11.89 -24.99
C SER A 34 -22.98 -11.64 -25.51
N SER A 35 -24.00 -12.18 -24.82
CA SER A 35 -25.42 -12.01 -25.17
C SER A 35 -26.11 -10.89 -24.39
N LEU A 36 -25.45 -10.33 -23.37
CA LEU A 36 -25.99 -9.23 -22.57
C LEU A 36 -25.74 -7.89 -23.26
N ASP A 37 -26.61 -6.92 -23.02
CA ASP A 37 -26.47 -5.54 -23.48
C ASP A 37 -26.62 -4.51 -22.34
N GLY A 38 -26.38 -3.24 -22.69
CA GLY A 38 -26.62 -2.10 -21.83
C GLY A 38 -25.99 -2.21 -20.43
N ARG A 39 -26.81 -2.05 -19.40
CA ARG A 39 -26.39 -2.09 -17.99
C ARG A 39 -25.96 -3.48 -17.54
N LEU A 40 -26.66 -4.54 -17.96
CA LEU A 40 -26.39 -5.90 -17.50
C LEU A 40 -25.03 -6.41 -18.00
N PHE A 41 -24.68 -6.08 -19.25
CA PHE A 41 -23.35 -6.33 -19.80
C PHE A 41 -22.27 -5.68 -18.95
N LYS A 42 -22.39 -4.36 -18.72
CA LYS A 42 -21.43 -3.58 -17.92
C LYS A 42 -21.25 -4.15 -16.51
N CYS A 43 -22.35 -4.44 -15.80
CA CYS A 43 -22.28 -5.01 -14.46
C CYS A 43 -21.64 -6.41 -14.44
N THR A 44 -21.92 -7.22 -15.46
CA THR A 44 -21.37 -8.59 -15.55
C THR A 44 -19.86 -8.58 -15.83
N VAL A 45 -19.41 -7.75 -16.78
CA VAL A 45 -17.98 -7.56 -17.04
C VAL A 45 -17.27 -7.03 -15.80
N HIS A 46 -17.84 -6.01 -15.14
CA HIS A 46 -17.27 -5.41 -13.92
C HIS A 46 -17.08 -6.43 -12.80
N ALA A 47 -18.10 -7.25 -12.51
CA ALA A 47 -18.05 -8.27 -11.47
C ALA A 47 -17.11 -9.44 -11.82
N LEU A 48 -17.00 -9.82 -13.10
CA LEU A 48 -16.10 -10.88 -13.57
C LEU A 48 -14.63 -10.45 -13.58
N GLU A 49 -14.37 -9.16 -13.74
CA GLU A 49 -13.03 -8.59 -13.78
C GLU A 49 -12.40 -8.54 -12.37
N LEU A 50 -13.11 -7.92 -11.43
CA LEU A 50 -12.72 -7.86 -10.01
C LEU A 50 -14.00 -7.67 -9.18
N PRO A 51 -14.24 -8.47 -8.14
CA PRO A 51 -15.45 -8.35 -7.34
C PRO A 51 -15.44 -7.06 -6.51
N LEU A 52 -16.63 -6.53 -6.19
CA LEU A 52 -16.81 -5.34 -5.37
C LEU A 52 -16.09 -5.44 -4.02
N HIS A 53 -16.07 -6.63 -3.41
CA HIS A 53 -15.39 -6.84 -2.13
C HIS A 53 -13.88 -6.57 -2.17
N TRP A 54 -13.26 -6.75 -3.34
CA TRP A 54 -11.82 -6.52 -3.56
C TRP A 54 -11.51 -5.17 -4.21
N ARG A 55 -12.55 -4.36 -4.52
CA ARG A 55 -12.39 -3.01 -5.08
C ARG A 55 -12.30 -1.96 -3.99
N VAL A 56 -11.47 -0.95 -4.22
CA VAL A 56 -11.48 0.27 -3.39
C VAL A 56 -12.76 1.03 -3.69
N GLN A 57 -13.60 1.24 -2.68
CA GLN A 57 -14.93 1.80 -2.86
C GLN A 57 -14.90 3.19 -3.49
N TRP A 58 -14.04 4.09 -2.99
CA TRP A 58 -13.91 5.46 -3.51
C TRP A 58 -13.63 5.52 -5.02
N PHE A 59 -12.83 4.57 -5.52
CA PHE A 59 -12.46 4.51 -6.93
C PHE A 59 -13.59 4.03 -7.84
N ASP A 60 -14.58 3.32 -7.28
CA ASP A 60 -15.72 2.78 -7.99
C ASP A 60 -16.98 3.68 -7.89
N ILE A 61 -17.03 4.63 -6.94
CA ILE A 61 -18.23 5.45 -6.67
C ILE A 61 -18.77 6.15 -7.92
N LYS A 62 -17.91 6.74 -8.77
CA LYS A 62 -18.38 7.41 -9.99
C LYS A 62 -19.05 6.45 -10.96
N TRP A 63 -18.50 5.25 -11.10
CA TRP A 63 -19.09 4.21 -11.93
C TRP A 63 -20.46 3.81 -11.37
N GLN A 64 -20.57 3.64 -10.05
CA GLN A 64 -21.85 3.33 -9.39
C GLN A 64 -22.89 4.44 -9.55
N ILE A 65 -22.49 5.71 -9.40
CA ILE A 65 -23.37 6.87 -9.63
C ILE A 65 -23.85 6.87 -11.09
N SER A 66 -22.97 6.62 -12.06
CA SER A 66 -23.33 6.57 -13.48
C SER A 66 -24.31 5.44 -13.81
N LEU A 67 -24.19 4.30 -13.13
CA LEU A 67 -25.12 3.18 -13.27
C LEU A 67 -26.46 3.46 -12.61
N TYR A 68 -26.46 4.12 -11.45
CA TYR A 68 -27.68 4.52 -10.76
C TYR A 68 -28.46 5.56 -11.59
N GLU A 69 -27.77 6.49 -12.24
CA GLU A 69 -28.36 7.49 -13.14
C GLU A 69 -29.06 6.85 -14.36
N GLN A 70 -28.57 5.70 -14.83
CA GLN A 70 -29.18 4.94 -15.92
C GLN A 70 -30.44 4.15 -15.50
N ARG A 71 -30.78 4.08 -14.21
CA ARG A 71 -31.99 3.39 -13.75
C ARG A 71 -33.25 4.18 -14.11
N GLU A 72 -34.30 3.45 -14.49
CA GLU A 72 -35.64 4.00 -14.71
C GLU A 72 -36.30 4.41 -13.37
N ASP A 73 -36.06 3.63 -12.31
CA ASP A 73 -36.61 3.83 -10.97
C ASP A 73 -35.73 4.71 -10.06
N LYS A 74 -34.82 5.51 -10.63
CA LYS A 74 -33.91 6.36 -9.85
C LYS A 74 -34.66 7.45 -9.07
N GLN A 75 -34.19 7.72 -7.87
CA GLN A 75 -34.64 8.86 -7.07
C GLN A 75 -33.71 10.06 -7.35
N SER A 76 -34.25 11.12 -7.95
CA SER A 76 -33.45 12.30 -8.32
C SER A 76 -32.72 12.91 -7.14
N ASN A 77 -33.38 13.02 -5.97
CA ASN A 77 -32.77 13.58 -4.76
C ASN A 77 -31.57 12.75 -4.27
N LEU A 78 -31.64 11.41 -4.37
CA LEU A 78 -30.55 10.53 -3.98
C LEU A 78 -29.37 10.66 -4.96
N LEU A 79 -29.66 10.74 -6.27
CA LEU A 79 -28.63 10.94 -7.29
C LEU A 79 -27.91 12.28 -7.09
N GLU A 80 -28.67 13.35 -6.87
CA GLU A 80 -28.12 14.69 -6.63
C GLU A 80 -27.26 14.71 -5.35
N LEU A 81 -27.77 14.12 -4.25
CA LEU A 81 -27.03 13.99 -3.00
C LEU A 81 -25.72 13.21 -3.20
N ALA A 82 -25.73 12.12 -3.97
CA ALA A 82 -24.54 11.33 -4.25
C ALA A 82 -23.49 12.13 -5.05
N LYS A 83 -23.92 12.88 -6.07
CA LYS A 83 -23.02 13.75 -6.87
C LYS A 83 -22.42 14.87 -6.01
N LEU A 84 -23.24 15.55 -5.20
CA LEU A 84 -22.79 16.62 -4.31
C LEU A 84 -21.83 16.10 -3.24
N ASN A 85 -22.15 14.96 -2.62
CA ASN A 85 -21.29 14.33 -1.63
C ASN A 85 -19.94 13.93 -2.23
N PHE A 86 -19.94 13.31 -3.42
CA PHE A 86 -18.69 12.96 -4.11
C PHE A 86 -17.81 14.21 -4.33
N ASN A 87 -18.37 15.28 -4.90
CA ASN A 87 -17.61 16.51 -5.16
C ASN A 87 -17.08 17.16 -3.87
N THR A 88 -17.86 17.10 -2.78
CA THR A 88 -17.45 17.66 -1.46
C THR A 88 -16.29 16.86 -0.86
N VAL A 89 -16.36 15.53 -0.89
CA VAL A 89 -15.30 14.65 -0.41
C VAL A 89 -14.05 14.80 -1.28
N GLN A 90 -14.20 14.83 -2.61
CA GLN A 90 -13.10 15.04 -3.55
C GLN A 90 -12.38 16.37 -3.29
N ALA A 91 -13.11 17.47 -3.01
CA ALA A 91 -12.49 18.76 -2.70
C ALA A 91 -11.61 18.70 -1.43
N THR A 92 -11.94 17.82 -0.48
CA THR A 92 -11.10 17.56 0.70
C THR A 92 -9.83 16.82 0.29
N HIS A 93 -9.94 15.77 -0.52
CA HIS A 93 -8.76 15.05 -1.03
C HIS A 93 -7.83 15.95 -1.87
N GLN A 94 -8.40 16.85 -2.69
CA GLN A 94 -7.62 17.86 -3.43
C GLN A 94 -6.88 18.84 -2.51
N ARG A 95 -7.44 19.16 -1.34
CA ARG A 95 -6.75 19.98 -0.33
C ARG A 95 -5.54 19.21 0.23
N ASP A 96 -5.74 17.96 0.62
CA ASP A 96 -4.66 17.12 1.16
C ASP A 96 -3.54 16.95 0.12
N HIS A 97 -3.90 16.66 -1.14
CA HIS A 97 -2.94 16.53 -2.24
C HIS A 97 -2.13 17.81 -2.42
N ARG A 98 -2.76 19.00 -2.36
CA ARG A 98 -2.04 20.29 -2.46
C ARG A 98 -1.10 20.54 -1.29
N GLU A 99 -1.47 20.13 -0.08
CA GLU A 99 -0.60 20.23 1.09
C GLU A 99 0.63 19.33 0.93
N ILE A 100 0.41 18.07 0.56
CA ILE A 100 1.49 17.11 0.35
C ILE A 100 2.36 17.46 -0.86
N SER A 101 1.79 18.04 -1.92
CA SER A 101 2.57 18.56 -3.05
C SER A 101 3.45 19.75 -2.70
N ARG A 102 3.10 20.53 -1.68
CA ARG A 102 3.99 21.57 -1.16
C ARG A 102 5.10 20.93 -0.34
N TRP A 103 4.73 20.09 0.63
CA TRP A 103 5.68 19.34 1.45
C TRP A 103 6.73 18.58 0.62
N TRP A 104 6.32 17.86 -0.43
CA TRP A 104 7.24 17.07 -1.26
C TRP A 104 8.25 17.93 -2.02
N ARG A 105 7.79 19.06 -2.53
CA ARG A 105 8.65 20.06 -3.18
C ARG A 105 9.61 20.71 -2.16
N ASP A 106 9.13 21.00 -0.96
CA ASP A 106 9.93 21.62 0.09
C ASP A 106 10.99 20.65 0.64
N LEU A 107 10.72 19.33 0.63
CA LEU A 107 11.69 18.28 0.96
C LEU A 107 12.86 18.26 -0.04
N GLY A 108 12.62 18.59 -1.32
CA GLY A 108 13.66 18.73 -2.34
C GLY A 108 14.40 17.43 -2.71
N LEU A 109 13.93 16.26 -2.25
CA LEU A 109 14.64 14.99 -2.40
C LEU A 109 14.98 14.68 -3.87
N MET A 110 14.02 14.88 -4.78
CA MET A 110 14.18 14.56 -6.20
C MET A 110 15.24 15.42 -6.93
N GLU A 111 15.70 16.52 -6.34
CA GLU A 111 16.81 17.31 -6.90
C GLU A 111 18.17 16.62 -6.69
N HIS A 112 18.22 15.59 -5.86
CA HIS A 112 19.44 14.90 -5.44
C HIS A 112 19.47 13.40 -5.79
N VAL A 113 18.36 12.83 -6.26
CA VAL A 113 18.23 11.39 -6.57
C VAL A 113 17.70 11.18 -7.98
N GLU A 114 18.60 10.86 -8.92
CA GLU A 114 18.24 10.64 -10.34
C GLU A 114 17.84 9.19 -10.66
N PHE A 115 18.18 8.24 -9.77
CA PHE A 115 17.93 6.80 -9.98
C PHE A 115 16.46 6.40 -9.75
N THR A 116 15.73 7.18 -8.94
CA THR A 116 14.33 6.96 -8.60
C THR A 116 13.44 7.96 -9.33
N ARG A 117 12.15 7.61 -9.49
CA ARG A 117 11.20 8.41 -10.27
C ARG A 117 10.29 9.19 -9.32
N ASP A 118 9.88 10.40 -9.71
CA ASP A 118 8.88 11.15 -8.94
C ASP A 118 7.50 10.48 -9.06
N ARG A 119 6.95 10.06 -7.92
CA ARG A 119 5.72 9.26 -7.80
C ARG A 119 4.72 9.82 -6.81
N LEU A 120 4.80 11.12 -6.52
CA LEU A 120 3.92 11.77 -5.54
C LEU A 120 2.42 11.51 -5.76
N VAL A 121 1.96 11.60 -7.00
CA VAL A 121 0.52 11.52 -7.31
C VAL A 121 0.02 10.08 -7.18
N GLU A 122 0.82 9.11 -7.61
CA GLU A 122 0.58 7.68 -7.47
C GLU A 122 0.63 7.26 -5.98
N SER A 123 1.62 7.75 -5.22
CA SER A 123 1.70 7.55 -3.77
C SER A 123 0.49 8.15 -3.05
N PHE A 124 0.02 9.33 -3.47
CA PHE A 124 -1.20 9.93 -2.92
C PHE A 124 -2.44 9.10 -3.25
N LEU A 125 -2.56 8.59 -4.47
CA LEU A 125 -3.66 7.70 -4.86
C LEU A 125 -3.67 6.43 -3.99
N CYS A 126 -2.51 5.81 -3.78
CA CYS A 126 -2.36 4.66 -2.89
C CYS A 126 -2.88 4.98 -1.48
N ALA A 127 -2.36 6.05 -0.85
CA ALA A 127 -2.78 6.49 0.48
C ALA A 127 -4.29 6.83 0.56
N LEU A 128 -4.82 7.47 -0.49
CA LEU A 128 -6.23 7.79 -0.62
C LEU A 128 -7.10 6.53 -0.63
N GLY A 129 -6.68 5.47 -1.32
CA GLY A 129 -7.41 4.21 -1.34
C GLY A 129 -7.46 3.52 0.01
N LEU A 130 -6.39 3.62 0.82
CA LEU A 130 -6.37 3.12 2.21
C LEU A 130 -7.30 3.93 3.13
N SER A 131 -7.35 5.25 2.93
CA SER A 131 -7.93 6.19 3.89
C SER A 131 -8.87 7.20 3.24
N GLN A 132 -9.85 6.70 2.48
CA GLN A 132 -10.81 7.48 1.69
C GLN A 132 -11.70 8.45 2.49
N GLU A 133 -11.97 8.16 3.77
CA GLU A 133 -12.86 8.97 4.60
C GLU A 133 -12.25 10.34 4.93
N THR A 134 -13.03 11.43 4.82
CA THR A 134 -12.52 12.80 5.00
C THR A 134 -11.83 13.04 6.35
N ARG A 135 -12.35 12.43 7.43
CA ARG A 135 -11.77 12.49 8.78
C ARG A 135 -10.35 11.93 8.89
N LEU A 136 -9.94 11.08 7.95
CA LEU A 136 -8.60 10.48 7.89
C LEU A 136 -7.58 11.32 7.10
N SER A 137 -7.76 12.65 7.03
CA SER A 137 -6.84 13.55 6.30
C SER A 137 -5.39 13.46 6.78
N SER A 138 -5.16 13.49 8.10
CA SER A 138 -3.81 13.35 8.66
C SER A 138 -3.17 12.01 8.31
N LEU A 139 -3.95 10.92 8.39
CA LEU A 139 -3.51 9.59 7.97
C LEU A 139 -3.16 9.55 6.48
N ARG A 140 -4.03 10.05 5.58
CA ARG A 140 -3.75 10.11 4.13
C ARG A 140 -2.44 10.82 3.83
N LYS A 141 -2.25 11.98 4.45
CA LYS A 141 -1.05 12.80 4.25
C LYS A 141 0.19 12.06 4.73
N SER A 142 0.17 11.52 5.95
CA SER A 142 1.26 10.72 6.51
C SER A 142 1.59 9.49 5.65
N LEU A 143 0.56 8.71 5.27
CA LEU A 143 0.74 7.55 4.40
C LEU A 143 1.28 7.92 3.03
N THR A 144 0.96 9.09 2.49
CA THR A 144 1.56 9.52 1.21
C THR A 144 3.07 9.72 1.35
N LYS A 145 3.53 10.32 2.46
CA LYS A 145 4.95 10.47 2.78
C LYS A 145 5.63 9.11 2.95
N VAL A 146 4.97 8.18 3.63
CA VAL A 146 5.50 6.82 3.84
C VAL A 146 5.59 6.06 2.52
N VAL A 147 4.54 6.06 1.70
CA VAL A 147 4.52 5.34 0.42
C VAL A 147 5.57 5.87 -0.54
N ILE A 148 5.74 7.19 -0.66
CA ILE A 148 6.78 7.72 -1.57
C ILE A 148 8.19 7.37 -1.09
N LEU A 149 8.45 7.40 0.21
CA LEU A 149 9.73 6.96 0.76
C LEU A 149 9.94 5.45 0.63
N ILE A 150 8.89 4.62 0.72
CA ILE A 150 8.99 3.19 0.44
C ILE A 150 9.54 3.00 -0.97
N LEU A 151 8.98 3.68 -1.97
CA LEU A 151 9.42 3.56 -3.37
C LEU A 151 10.86 4.05 -3.57
N VAL A 152 11.25 5.18 -2.93
CA VAL A 152 12.62 5.68 -3.02
C VAL A 152 13.61 4.69 -2.39
N ILE A 153 13.27 4.12 -1.23
CA ILE A 153 14.13 3.16 -0.54
C ILE A 153 14.17 1.84 -1.31
N ASP A 154 13.06 1.37 -1.86
CA ASP A 154 13.01 0.20 -2.75
C ASP A 154 13.98 0.36 -3.93
N ASP A 155 13.93 1.51 -4.63
CA ASP A 155 14.87 1.82 -5.72
C ASP A 155 16.34 1.90 -5.25
N VAL A 156 16.61 2.23 -3.98
CA VAL A 156 17.98 2.15 -3.41
C VAL A 156 18.45 0.70 -3.38
N TYR A 157 17.62 -0.26 -2.99
CA TYR A 157 17.98 -1.68 -2.91
C TYR A 157 18.00 -2.36 -4.27
N ASP A 158 17.07 -2.03 -5.17
CA ASP A 158 16.87 -2.75 -6.42
C ASP A 158 17.67 -2.17 -7.59
N LEU A 159 17.90 -0.85 -7.62
CA LEU A 159 18.46 -0.18 -8.80
C LEU A 159 19.84 0.45 -8.57
N TYR A 160 20.17 0.83 -7.33
CA TYR A 160 21.33 1.70 -7.08
C TYR A 160 22.44 1.05 -6.24
N GLY A 161 22.14 0.58 -5.04
CA GLY A 161 23.15 0.22 -4.05
C GLY A 161 23.87 -1.10 -4.36
N SER A 162 25.19 -1.12 -4.18
CA SER A 162 25.94 -2.38 -4.07
C SER A 162 25.65 -3.09 -2.75
N LEU A 163 25.89 -4.40 -2.67
CA LEU A 163 25.58 -5.18 -1.47
C LEU A 163 26.25 -4.60 -0.21
N GLU A 164 27.52 -4.19 -0.28
CA GLU A 164 28.24 -3.58 0.83
C GLU A 164 27.60 -2.24 1.28
N GLU A 165 27.18 -1.41 0.32
CA GLU A 165 26.50 -0.14 0.60
C GLU A 165 25.12 -0.39 1.24
N LEU A 166 24.38 -1.39 0.76
CA LEU A 166 23.09 -1.78 1.32
C LEU A 166 23.23 -2.30 2.75
N GLU A 167 24.26 -3.10 3.04
CA GLU A 167 24.55 -3.53 4.42
C GLU A 167 24.82 -2.35 5.35
N CYS A 168 25.60 -1.37 4.90
CA CYS A 168 25.84 -0.12 5.63
C CYS A 168 24.55 0.69 5.82
N PHE A 169 23.73 0.81 4.79
CA PHE A 169 22.47 1.55 4.81
C PHE A 169 21.44 0.90 5.76
N THR A 170 21.24 -0.41 5.67
CA THR A 170 20.35 -1.17 6.57
C THR A 170 20.82 -1.06 8.03
N SER A 171 22.13 -1.12 8.27
CA SER A 171 22.72 -0.99 9.62
C SER A 171 22.46 0.39 10.21
N ALA A 172 22.62 1.45 9.40
CA ALA A 172 22.32 2.82 9.78
C ALA A 172 20.86 3.00 10.21
N ILE A 173 19.90 2.52 9.42
CA ILE A 173 18.47 2.61 9.73
C ILE A 173 18.13 1.78 10.97
N THR A 174 18.72 0.58 11.12
CA THR A 174 18.51 -0.26 12.30
C THR A 174 18.93 0.45 13.58
N ARG A 175 20.02 1.23 13.55
CA ARG A 175 20.45 2.01 14.72
C ARG A 175 19.42 3.05 15.16
N LEU A 176 18.68 3.68 14.23
CA LEU A 176 17.63 4.65 14.57
C LEU A 176 16.58 4.06 15.53
N SER A 177 16.23 2.78 15.34
CA SER A 177 15.27 2.07 16.19
C SER A 177 15.74 1.79 17.62
N THR A 178 17.05 1.93 17.88
CA THR A 178 17.70 1.51 19.13
C THR A 178 18.33 2.66 19.93
N MET A 179 18.32 3.89 19.39
CA MET A 179 18.93 5.03 20.04
C MET A 179 18.05 5.59 21.17
N PRO A 180 18.64 6.05 22.30
CA PRO A 180 17.89 6.58 23.42
C PRO A 180 17.29 7.98 23.10
N PRO A 181 16.01 8.23 23.45
CA PRO A 181 15.26 9.45 23.10
C PRO A 181 15.90 10.78 23.55
N ASN A 182 16.79 10.74 24.54
CA ASN A 182 17.44 11.93 25.10
C ASN A 182 18.54 12.54 24.20
N LEU A 183 19.01 11.80 23.20
CA LEU A 183 20.01 12.29 22.24
C LEU A 183 19.38 13.17 21.14
N PHE A 184 18.06 13.15 21.00
CA PHE A 184 17.36 13.74 19.87
C PHE A 184 16.88 15.19 20.10
N LEU A 185 17.05 15.77 21.30
CA LEU A 185 16.60 17.15 21.60
C LEU A 185 17.33 18.25 20.81
N SER A 186 18.48 17.95 20.20
CA SER A 186 19.25 18.93 19.41
C SER A 186 18.80 19.08 17.95
N SER A 187 18.05 18.13 17.39
CA SER A 187 17.58 18.15 16.00
C SER A 187 16.33 19.02 15.78
N LEU A 188 15.51 19.23 16.82
CA LEU A 188 14.32 20.08 16.72
C LEU A 188 14.68 21.55 16.47
N LEU A 189 15.79 22.06 17.03
CA LEU A 189 16.22 23.45 16.81
C LEU A 189 16.66 23.73 15.36
N SER A 190 17.07 22.71 14.60
CA SER A 190 17.41 22.82 13.17
C SER A 190 16.23 22.56 12.23
N LEU A 191 15.24 21.76 12.65
CA LEU A 191 14.02 21.50 11.86
C LEU A 191 13.14 22.74 11.67
N PHE A 192 13.22 23.73 12.57
CA PHE A 192 12.46 24.99 12.46
C PHE A 192 13.16 26.07 11.61
N SER A 193 14.37 25.85 11.08
CA SER A 193 14.95 26.72 10.04
C SER A 193 14.51 26.25 8.65
N LEU A 194 13.58 27.00 8.06
CA LEU A 194 12.85 26.78 6.80
C LEU A 194 13.68 26.58 5.50
N THR A 195 14.72 25.76 5.47
CA THR A 195 15.46 25.47 4.23
C THR A 195 16.05 24.05 4.20
N GLY A 196 15.53 23.21 3.30
CA GLY A 196 16.18 22.00 2.80
C GLY A 196 16.38 20.86 3.82
N ILE A 197 16.74 19.68 3.30
CA ILE A 197 17.18 18.51 4.07
C ILE A 197 18.09 18.99 5.21
N SER A 198 17.75 18.64 6.45
CA SER A 198 18.49 19.16 7.59
C SER A 198 19.94 18.69 7.53
N ASP A 199 20.87 19.57 7.91
CA ASP A 199 22.30 19.27 7.95
C ASP A 199 22.58 18.32 9.12
N ALA A 200 22.20 17.05 8.96
CA ALA A 200 22.29 15.95 9.92
C ALA A 200 23.75 15.51 10.18
N SER A 201 24.72 16.39 9.92
CA SER A 201 26.17 16.21 10.07
C SER A 201 26.62 15.74 11.47
N ARG A 202 25.72 15.75 12.45
CA ARG A 202 25.99 15.31 13.83
C ARG A 202 25.70 13.83 14.11
N TRP A 203 25.02 13.13 13.20
CA TRP A 203 24.55 11.74 13.39
C TRP A 203 25.03 10.75 12.33
N ASP A 204 25.78 11.22 11.35
CA ASP A 204 26.43 10.34 10.39
C ASP A 204 27.48 9.50 11.14
N SER A 205 27.07 8.31 11.58
CA SER A 205 28.01 7.25 11.95
C SER A 205 29.05 7.15 10.84
N GLU A 206 30.30 6.85 11.17
CA GLU A 206 31.40 6.73 10.18
C GLU A 206 31.01 5.87 8.96
N GLN A 207 30.11 4.90 9.17
CA GLN A 207 29.52 4.05 8.13
C GLN A 207 28.63 4.80 7.11
N ILE A 208 27.82 5.77 7.54
CA ILE A 208 26.99 6.59 6.63
C ILE A 208 27.88 7.57 5.87
N GLN A 209 28.94 8.10 6.49
CA GLN A 209 29.88 9.01 5.82
C GLN A 209 30.56 8.36 4.61
N GLN A 210 30.67 7.03 4.59
CA GLN A 210 31.26 6.27 3.50
C GLN A 210 30.29 5.97 2.36
N LEU A 211 28.98 6.15 2.56
CA LEU A 211 27.99 5.91 1.50
C LEU A 211 28.05 6.97 0.38
N PRO A 212 27.58 6.65 -0.83
CA PRO A 212 27.33 7.63 -1.88
C PRO A 212 26.42 8.76 -1.42
N GLU A 213 26.60 9.97 -1.98
CA GLU A 213 25.85 11.14 -1.52
C GLU A 213 24.33 11.00 -1.69
N CYS A 214 23.87 10.38 -2.78
CA CYS A 214 22.44 10.13 -2.98
C CYS A 214 21.84 9.22 -1.89
N MET A 215 22.56 8.18 -1.45
CA MET A 215 22.11 7.30 -0.36
C MET A 215 22.12 8.03 0.98
N LYS A 216 23.10 8.89 1.23
CA LYS A 216 23.11 9.77 2.42
C LYS A 216 21.89 10.68 2.42
N VAL A 217 21.57 11.28 1.27
CA VAL A 217 20.39 12.13 1.10
C VAL A 217 19.10 11.33 1.34
N CYS A 218 18.96 10.13 0.79
CA CYS A 218 17.83 9.23 1.08
C CYS A 218 17.72 8.91 2.58
N PHE A 219 18.83 8.61 3.25
CA PHE A 219 18.86 8.33 4.69
C PHE A 219 18.41 9.55 5.51
N ARG A 220 18.95 10.74 5.22
CA ARG A 220 18.59 11.98 5.90
C ARG A 220 17.11 12.31 5.70
N ALA A 221 16.62 12.23 4.46
CA ALA A 221 15.21 12.46 4.15
C ALA A 221 14.30 11.46 4.89
N LEU A 222 14.63 10.16 4.88
CA LEU A 222 13.88 9.16 5.63
C LEU A 222 13.86 9.47 7.13
N ASN A 223 15.02 9.78 7.71
CA ASN A 223 15.15 10.13 9.12
C ASN A 223 14.29 11.35 9.47
N ASP A 224 14.41 12.44 8.71
CA ASP A 224 13.70 13.69 8.96
C ASP A 224 12.18 13.48 8.88
N VAL A 225 11.70 12.70 7.91
CA VAL A 225 10.27 12.40 7.76
C VAL A 225 9.76 11.49 8.87
N ILE A 226 10.53 10.50 9.32
CA ILE A 226 10.17 9.68 10.49
C ILE A 226 10.01 10.56 11.74
N HIS A 227 10.91 11.51 11.95
CA HIS A 227 10.83 12.47 13.06
C HIS A 227 9.64 13.41 12.93
N GLU A 228 9.39 13.94 11.73
CA GLU A 228 8.23 14.78 11.44
C GLU A 228 6.92 14.04 11.75
N ILE A 229 6.79 12.79 11.31
CA ILE A 229 5.60 11.96 11.57
C ILE A 229 5.46 11.65 13.07
N ALA A 230 6.55 11.30 13.74
CA ALA A 230 6.54 11.05 15.19
C ALA A 230 6.09 12.30 15.96
N TYR A 231 6.54 13.48 15.54
CA TYR A 231 6.13 14.77 16.09
C TYR A 231 4.67 15.09 15.79
N ASP A 232 4.19 14.79 14.58
CA ASP A 232 2.79 14.97 14.21
C ASP A 232 1.84 14.15 15.09
N ILE A 233 2.25 12.92 15.45
CA ILE A 233 1.50 11.98 16.29
C ILE A 233 1.59 12.37 17.77
N GLY A 234 2.80 12.39 18.34
CA GLY A 234 3.02 12.53 19.78
C GLY A 234 3.12 13.97 20.27
N LYS A 235 3.23 14.96 19.37
CA LYS A 235 3.47 16.38 19.69
C LYS A 235 4.70 16.56 20.57
N ASP A 236 4.86 17.74 21.18
CA ASP A 236 6.03 18.08 22.00
C ASP A 236 6.27 17.11 23.18
N GLU A 237 5.21 16.46 23.67
CA GLU A 237 5.26 15.63 24.89
C GLU A 237 5.63 14.17 24.58
N ASP A 238 5.02 13.54 23.57
CA ASP A 238 5.08 12.08 23.39
C ASP A 238 5.78 11.60 22.11
N TRP A 239 6.28 12.51 21.24
CA TRP A 239 6.90 12.11 19.98
C TRP A 239 8.07 11.11 20.15
N HIS A 240 8.82 11.26 21.24
CA HIS A 240 9.97 10.43 21.59
C HIS A 240 9.58 8.99 21.97
N LEU A 241 8.30 8.78 22.33
CA LEU A 241 7.71 7.46 22.56
C LEU A 241 7.26 6.81 21.25
N VAL A 242 6.84 7.61 20.26
CA VAL A 242 6.38 7.12 18.94
C VAL A 242 7.56 6.76 18.03
N LEU A 243 8.60 7.60 18.03
CA LEU A 243 9.75 7.50 17.13
C LEU A 243 10.36 6.08 17.04
N PRO A 244 10.63 5.37 18.16
CA PRO A 244 11.26 4.05 18.09
C PRO A 244 10.40 3.01 17.36
N HIS A 245 9.07 3.10 17.44
CA HIS A 245 8.16 2.19 16.75
C HIS A 245 8.21 2.40 15.24
N LEU A 246 8.14 3.66 14.79
CA LEU A 246 8.23 4.00 13.38
C LEU A 246 9.59 3.62 12.80
N ALA A 247 10.68 3.94 13.51
CA ALA A 247 12.03 3.60 13.11
C ALA A 247 12.25 2.07 13.03
N LYS A 248 11.69 1.31 13.99
CA LYS A 248 11.72 -0.16 13.95
C LYS A 248 11.01 -0.70 12.71
N ALA A 249 9.84 -0.19 12.36
CA ALA A 249 9.10 -0.64 11.18
C ALA A 249 9.91 -0.42 9.88
N TRP A 250 10.61 0.71 9.75
CA TRP A 250 11.51 0.97 8.63
C TRP A 250 12.75 0.09 8.63
N ALA A 251 13.32 -0.20 9.80
CA ALA A 251 14.44 -1.11 9.93
C ALA A 251 14.07 -2.54 9.52
N ASP A 252 12.90 -3.02 9.92
CA ASP A 252 12.41 -4.35 9.55
C ASP A 252 12.15 -4.46 8.04
N PHE A 253 11.57 -3.41 7.42
CA PHE A 253 11.42 -3.31 5.97
C PHE A 253 12.78 -3.35 5.24
N CYS A 254 13.74 -2.53 5.66
CA CYS A 254 15.08 -2.49 5.06
C CYS A 254 15.85 -3.81 5.19
N LYS A 255 15.70 -4.52 6.33
CA LYS A 255 16.30 -5.85 6.50
C LYS A 255 15.69 -6.86 5.53
N ALA A 256 14.39 -6.79 5.28
CA ALA A 256 13.72 -7.68 4.34
C ALA A 256 14.17 -7.41 2.90
N LEU A 257 14.33 -6.14 2.50
CA LEU A 257 14.92 -5.79 1.20
C LEU A 257 16.38 -6.26 1.08
N LEU A 258 17.18 -6.10 2.14
CA LEU A 258 18.57 -6.60 2.16
C LEU A 258 18.63 -8.13 1.96
N THR A 259 17.69 -8.88 2.53
CA THR A 259 17.60 -10.33 2.30
C THR A 259 17.38 -10.65 0.82
N GLU A 260 16.50 -9.92 0.14
CA GLU A 260 16.23 -10.09 -1.29
C GLU A 260 17.45 -9.71 -2.14
N ALA A 261 18.09 -8.58 -1.85
CA ALA A 261 19.32 -8.16 -2.51
C ALA A 261 20.47 -9.19 -2.33
N LYS A 262 20.54 -9.84 -1.16
CA LYS A 262 21.50 -10.93 -0.91
C LYS A 262 21.22 -12.16 -1.78
N TRP A 263 19.96 -12.55 -1.90
CA TRP A 263 19.58 -13.66 -2.78
C TRP A 263 19.92 -13.36 -4.23
N ASP A 264 19.60 -12.16 -4.71
CA ASP A 264 19.89 -11.71 -6.07
C ASP A 264 21.40 -11.71 -6.38
N ASN A 265 22.19 -11.06 -5.52
CA ASN A 265 23.66 -11.00 -5.66
C ASN A 265 24.31 -12.40 -5.67
N MET A 266 23.71 -13.39 -4.99
CA MET A 266 24.19 -14.77 -4.97
C MET A 266 23.67 -15.62 -6.15
N GLY A 267 22.77 -15.10 -6.99
CA GLY A 267 22.02 -15.88 -7.98
C GLY A 267 21.18 -16.99 -7.33
N TYR A 268 20.79 -16.82 -6.07
CA TYR A 268 20.01 -17.79 -5.31
C TYR A 268 18.52 -17.57 -5.56
N THR A 269 17.81 -18.66 -5.90
CA THR A 269 16.36 -18.65 -5.91
C THR A 269 15.87 -19.48 -4.73
N PRO A 270 15.24 -18.85 -3.72
CA PRO A 270 14.67 -19.55 -2.58
C PRO A 270 13.51 -20.47 -2.99
N SER A 271 13.08 -21.35 -2.07
CA SER A 271 11.77 -21.99 -2.20
C SER A 271 10.66 -20.94 -2.09
N LEU A 272 9.45 -21.27 -2.57
CA LEU A 272 8.31 -20.36 -2.43
C LEU A 272 8.03 -20.04 -0.95
N GLU A 273 8.13 -21.02 -0.05
CA GLU A 273 7.93 -20.80 1.38
C GLU A 273 9.00 -19.88 1.97
N GLU A 274 10.28 -20.12 1.65
CA GLU A 274 11.38 -19.28 2.12
C GLU A 274 11.22 -17.84 1.60
N TYR A 275 10.92 -17.67 0.31
CA TYR A 275 10.63 -16.36 -0.28
C TYR A 275 9.49 -15.66 0.46
N LEU A 276 8.33 -16.30 0.58
CA LEU A 276 7.15 -15.70 1.18
C LEU A 276 7.33 -15.36 2.67
N SER A 277 8.21 -16.08 3.38
CA SER A 277 8.54 -15.78 4.78
C SER A 277 9.24 -14.43 4.97
N ASN A 278 9.94 -13.94 3.95
CA ASN A 278 10.52 -12.59 3.89
C ASN A 278 9.59 -11.61 3.16
N ALA A 279 8.98 -12.07 2.05
CA ALA A 279 8.35 -11.22 1.06
C ALA A 279 7.10 -10.48 1.57
N TRP A 280 6.43 -11.00 2.61
CA TRP A 280 5.34 -10.27 3.27
C TRP A 280 5.85 -9.02 4.01
N THR A 281 7.09 -9.05 4.54
CA THR A 281 7.70 -7.87 5.18
C THR A 281 8.23 -6.89 4.13
N SER A 282 8.94 -7.38 3.11
CA SER A 282 9.42 -6.54 1.98
C SER A 282 8.28 -5.99 1.11
N SER A 283 7.04 -6.49 1.27
CA SER A 283 5.86 -5.89 0.63
C SER A 283 5.52 -4.48 1.12
N SER A 284 6.19 -4.02 2.19
CA SER A 284 5.89 -2.81 2.98
C SER A 284 4.56 -2.83 3.75
N GLY A 285 3.74 -3.87 3.62
CA GLY A 285 2.45 -4.01 4.31
C GLY A 285 2.54 -3.77 5.83
N PRO A 286 3.44 -4.44 6.57
CA PRO A 286 3.57 -4.24 8.01
C PRO A 286 4.03 -2.82 8.37
N LEU A 287 4.90 -2.23 7.55
CA LEU A 287 5.37 -0.85 7.72
C LEU A 287 4.21 0.14 7.58
N ILE A 288 3.41 0.04 6.53
CA ILE A 288 2.23 0.89 6.30
C ILE A 288 1.23 0.74 7.46
N MET A 289 0.98 -0.49 7.93
CA MET A 289 0.04 -0.73 9.04
C MET A 289 0.56 -0.20 10.37
N SER A 290 1.87 -0.30 10.62
CA SER A 290 2.50 0.31 11.78
C SER A 290 2.29 1.82 11.80
N HIS A 291 2.54 2.52 10.68
CA HIS A 291 2.25 3.95 10.58
C HIS A 291 0.75 4.25 10.72
N ALA A 292 -0.12 3.48 10.08
CA ALA A 292 -1.55 3.71 10.13
C ALA A 292 -2.11 3.64 11.55
N SER A 293 -1.64 2.68 12.35
CA SER A 293 -2.12 2.42 13.71
C SER A 293 -2.05 3.64 14.65
N PHE A 294 -1.12 4.57 14.41
CA PHE A 294 -0.97 5.80 15.19
C PHE A 294 -1.93 6.93 14.82
N PHE A 295 -2.52 6.88 13.62
CA PHE A 295 -3.47 7.90 13.17
C PHE A 295 -4.92 7.43 13.21
N VAL A 296 -5.12 6.12 13.30
CA VAL A 296 -6.44 5.61 13.62
C VAL A 296 -6.64 5.86 15.11
N GLY A 297 -7.50 6.83 15.43
CA GLY A 297 -7.96 7.30 16.75
C GLY A 297 -6.89 7.71 17.79
N HIS A 298 -7.33 8.42 18.82
CA HIS A 298 -6.45 8.98 19.87
C HIS A 298 -6.06 7.90 20.89
N MET A 299 -5.20 6.95 20.50
CA MET A 299 -4.68 5.91 21.39
C MET A 299 -3.41 6.34 22.12
N ASN A 300 -3.22 5.79 23.32
CA ASN A 300 -1.92 5.80 23.99
C ASN A 300 -1.01 4.76 23.33
N LEU A 301 0.32 4.88 23.54
CA LEU A 301 1.32 4.00 22.92
C LEU A 301 1.10 2.51 23.23
N GLU A 302 0.72 2.17 24.46
CA GLU A 302 0.47 0.78 24.90
C GLU A 302 -0.68 0.15 24.11
N ASP A 303 -1.72 0.94 23.80
CA ASP A 303 -2.87 0.46 23.02
C ASP A 303 -2.50 0.19 21.55
N VAL A 304 -1.50 0.91 21.01
CA VAL A 304 -1.00 0.70 19.64
C VAL A 304 -0.30 -0.64 19.49
N ALA A 305 0.59 -0.98 20.42
CA ALA A 305 1.30 -2.26 20.40
C ALA A 305 0.32 -3.45 20.53
N ASP A 306 -0.63 -3.33 21.45
CA ASP A 306 -1.72 -4.29 21.63
C ASP A 306 -2.59 -4.44 20.38
N LEU A 307 -2.93 -3.32 19.72
CA LEU A 307 -3.72 -3.32 18.49
C LEU A 307 -2.99 -4.10 17.39
N LEU A 308 -1.71 -3.82 17.17
CA LEU A 308 -0.91 -4.47 16.14
C LEU A 308 -0.76 -5.97 16.42
N GLU A 309 -0.50 -6.36 17.67
CA GLU A 309 -0.36 -7.77 18.06
C GLU A 309 -1.68 -8.54 17.88
N ARG A 310 -2.81 -7.96 18.30
CA ARG A 310 -4.14 -8.57 18.13
C ARG A 310 -4.55 -8.73 16.66
N ASN A 311 -3.99 -7.92 15.77
CA ASN A 311 -4.29 -7.93 14.34
C ASN A 311 -3.12 -8.45 13.49
N LYS A 312 -2.13 -9.13 14.07
CA LYS A 312 -0.94 -9.58 13.33
C LYS A 312 -1.28 -10.52 12.17
N ASP A 313 -2.26 -11.41 12.34
CA ASP A 313 -2.69 -12.34 11.30
C ASP A 313 -3.40 -11.60 10.17
N LEU A 314 -4.20 -10.56 10.50
CA LEU A 314 -4.79 -9.68 9.51
C LEU A 314 -3.70 -8.94 8.71
N ILE A 315 -2.73 -8.34 9.42
CA ILE A 315 -1.60 -7.62 8.80
C ILE A 315 -0.79 -8.56 7.92
N TYR A 316 -0.50 -9.77 8.38
CA TYR A 316 0.19 -10.79 7.60
C TYR A 316 -0.56 -11.11 6.30
N ASN A 317 -1.85 -11.45 6.38
CA ASN A 317 -2.64 -11.81 5.19
C ASN A 317 -2.81 -10.64 4.20
N VAL A 318 -2.96 -9.42 4.70
CA VAL A 318 -2.98 -8.22 3.84
C VAL A 318 -1.63 -8.02 3.16
N SER A 319 -0.53 -8.16 3.89
CA SER A 319 0.83 -8.01 3.36
C SER A 319 1.14 -9.08 2.31
N MET A 320 0.66 -10.31 2.53
CA MET A 320 0.69 -11.38 1.54
C MET A 320 -0.07 -10.99 0.28
N ILE A 321 -1.26 -10.40 0.37
CA ILE A 321 -1.99 -9.95 -0.83
C ILE A 321 -1.24 -8.83 -1.55
N ILE A 322 -0.64 -7.87 -0.82
CA ILE A 322 0.17 -6.81 -1.43
C ILE A 322 1.29 -7.43 -2.27
N ARG A 323 2.08 -8.32 -1.66
CA ARG A 323 3.18 -9.03 -2.34
C ARG A 323 2.70 -9.85 -3.53
N LEU A 324 1.71 -10.73 -3.34
CA LEU A 324 1.24 -11.62 -4.40
C LEU A 324 0.59 -10.86 -5.56
N CYS A 325 -0.05 -9.72 -5.31
CA CYS A 325 -0.55 -8.85 -6.37
C CYS A 325 0.58 -8.19 -7.14
N ASN A 326 1.58 -7.65 -6.44
CA ASN A 326 2.79 -7.08 -7.05
C ASN A 326 3.47 -8.12 -7.95
N ASP A 327 3.92 -9.25 -7.40
CA ASP A 327 4.61 -10.30 -8.15
C ASP A 327 3.80 -10.79 -9.36
N LEU A 328 2.48 -10.96 -9.23
CA LEU A 328 1.65 -11.37 -10.37
C LEU A 328 1.62 -10.31 -11.48
N GLY A 329 1.60 -9.03 -11.10
CA GLY A 329 1.55 -7.88 -12.02
C GLY A 329 2.89 -7.55 -12.67
N THR A 330 4.00 -7.78 -11.97
CA THR A 330 5.33 -7.29 -12.37
C THR A 330 6.28 -8.39 -12.87
N SER A 331 6.05 -9.67 -12.49
CA SER A 331 7.00 -10.77 -12.71
C SER A 331 7.47 -10.96 -14.16
N THR A 332 6.66 -10.65 -15.17
CA THR A 332 7.11 -10.76 -16.57
C THR A 332 8.13 -9.68 -16.89
N ALA A 333 7.85 -8.43 -16.53
CA ALA A 333 8.76 -7.31 -16.78
C ALA A 333 10.05 -7.45 -15.96
N GLU A 334 9.94 -7.89 -14.69
CA GLU A 334 11.08 -8.15 -13.82
C GLU A 334 12.03 -9.20 -14.40
N ARG A 335 11.47 -10.32 -14.87
CA ARG A 335 12.27 -11.38 -15.52
C ARG A 335 12.98 -10.89 -16.79
N ASP A 336 12.31 -10.04 -17.58
CA ASP A 336 12.91 -9.51 -18.81
C ASP A 336 14.05 -8.51 -18.52
N ARG A 337 14.01 -7.83 -17.36
CA ARG A 337 15.12 -6.98 -16.86
C ARG A 337 16.24 -7.78 -16.20
N GLY A 338 15.94 -9.00 -15.74
CA GLY A 338 16.86 -9.86 -15.01
C GLY A 338 16.87 -9.59 -13.51
N ASP A 339 15.76 -9.08 -12.97
CA ASP A 339 15.60 -8.77 -11.54
C ASP A 339 15.48 -10.07 -10.69
N ALA A 340 15.51 -9.88 -9.37
CA ALA A 340 15.35 -10.93 -8.37
C ALA A 340 14.09 -11.81 -8.60
N PRO A 341 14.12 -13.10 -8.21
CA PRO A 341 13.01 -14.02 -8.48
C PRO A 341 11.76 -13.69 -7.64
N SER A 342 10.64 -13.41 -8.31
CA SER A 342 9.32 -13.27 -7.69
C SER A 342 8.75 -14.60 -7.18
N SER A 343 7.63 -14.57 -6.43
CA SER A 343 6.92 -15.80 -6.02
C SER A 343 6.53 -16.70 -7.19
N VAL A 344 6.21 -16.14 -8.36
CA VAL A 344 5.90 -16.91 -9.57
C VAL A 344 7.14 -17.70 -10.01
N VAL A 345 8.30 -17.06 -10.05
CA VAL A 345 9.57 -17.68 -10.46
C VAL A 345 10.03 -18.72 -9.44
N CYS A 346 9.93 -18.41 -8.14
CA CYS A 346 10.26 -19.33 -7.06
C CYS A 346 9.46 -20.64 -7.19
N TYR A 347 8.14 -20.54 -7.38
CA TYR A 347 7.29 -21.72 -7.52
C TYR A 347 7.51 -22.49 -8.83
N MET A 348 7.74 -21.78 -9.95
CA MET A 348 8.09 -22.43 -11.22
C MET A 348 9.32 -23.32 -11.06
N ARG A 349 10.36 -22.80 -10.38
CA ARG A 349 11.62 -23.51 -10.15
C ARG A 349 11.44 -24.67 -9.16
N GLU A 350 10.79 -24.42 -8.03
CA GLU A 350 10.58 -25.42 -6.98
C GLU A 350 9.74 -26.61 -7.45
N ALA A 351 8.59 -26.34 -8.07
CA ALA A 351 7.66 -27.37 -8.50
C ALA A 351 7.95 -27.90 -9.93
N ASN A 352 8.90 -27.30 -10.64
CA ASN A 352 9.23 -27.59 -12.04
C ASN A 352 7.98 -27.57 -12.95
N VAL A 353 7.24 -26.46 -12.90
CA VAL A 353 5.96 -26.26 -13.62
C VAL A 353 6.03 -25.06 -14.55
N PRO A 354 5.21 -25.02 -15.63
CA PRO A 354 5.12 -23.84 -16.48
C PRO A 354 4.47 -22.64 -15.76
N GLU A 355 4.71 -21.45 -16.31
CA GLU A 355 4.32 -20.17 -15.71
C GLU A 355 2.80 -20.05 -15.47
N ASP A 356 1.96 -20.58 -16.36
CA ASP A 356 0.51 -20.54 -16.22
C ASP A 356 0.02 -21.34 -15.00
N VAL A 357 0.65 -22.49 -14.73
CA VAL A 357 0.41 -23.31 -13.54
C VAL A 357 0.89 -22.58 -12.29
N ALA A 358 2.07 -21.96 -12.33
CA ALA A 358 2.58 -21.19 -11.21
C ALA A 358 1.71 -19.97 -10.87
N ARG A 359 1.34 -19.16 -11.87
CA ARG A 359 0.42 -18.03 -11.69
C ARG A 359 -0.93 -18.47 -11.12
N LYS A 360 -1.43 -19.65 -11.51
CA LYS A 360 -2.66 -20.19 -10.93
C LYS A 360 -2.49 -20.54 -9.45
N HIS A 361 -1.35 -21.12 -9.06
CA HIS A 361 -1.03 -21.41 -7.67
C HIS A 361 -0.94 -20.13 -6.83
N ILE A 362 -0.19 -19.12 -7.28
CA ILE A 362 -0.05 -17.82 -6.60
C ILE A 362 -1.41 -17.10 -6.44
N LYS A 363 -2.29 -17.18 -7.46
CA LYS A 363 -3.67 -16.67 -7.37
C LYS A 363 -4.49 -17.40 -6.29
N GLU A 364 -4.25 -18.69 -6.07
CA GLU A 364 -4.96 -19.44 -5.03
C GLU A 364 -4.46 -19.08 -3.63
N LEU A 365 -3.15 -18.88 -3.44
CA LEU A 365 -2.61 -18.35 -2.18
C LEU A 365 -3.24 -16.99 -1.83
N ARG A 366 -3.37 -16.10 -2.82
CA ARG A 366 -4.07 -14.83 -2.64
C ARG A 366 -5.55 -15.01 -2.27
N ASN A 367 -6.24 -15.99 -2.86
CA ASN A 367 -7.62 -16.32 -2.49
C ASN A 367 -7.72 -16.81 -1.04
N GLN A 368 -6.76 -17.62 -0.59
CA GLN A 368 -6.68 -18.11 0.79
C GLN A 368 -6.47 -16.96 1.78
N ALA A 369 -5.54 -16.05 1.49
CA ALA A 369 -5.33 -14.85 2.30
C ALA A 369 -6.60 -14.01 2.46
N TRP A 370 -7.38 -13.84 1.37
CA TRP A 370 -8.68 -13.17 1.45
C TRP A 370 -9.70 -13.88 2.34
N LYS A 371 -9.73 -15.23 2.35
CA LYS A 371 -10.60 -15.99 3.25
C LYS A 371 -10.22 -15.78 4.71
N SER A 372 -8.92 -15.72 5.02
CA SER A 372 -8.42 -15.42 6.37
C SER A 372 -8.77 -13.99 6.79
N ILE A 373 -8.67 -13.01 5.88
CA ILE A 373 -9.12 -11.63 6.14
C ILE A 373 -10.62 -11.59 6.44
N ASN A 374 -11.43 -12.28 5.63
CA ASN A 374 -12.88 -12.35 5.83
C ASN A 374 -13.23 -12.94 7.20
N ALA A 375 -12.59 -14.05 7.58
CA ALA A 375 -12.78 -14.68 8.88
C ALA A 375 -12.48 -13.70 10.03
N HIS A 376 -11.38 -12.95 9.94
CA HIS A 376 -11.03 -11.91 10.92
C HIS A 376 -12.08 -10.80 10.99
N CYS A 377 -12.52 -10.31 9.83
CA CYS A 377 -13.45 -9.19 9.74
C CYS A 377 -14.87 -9.51 10.23
N PHE A 378 -15.28 -10.78 10.22
CA PHE A 378 -16.60 -11.24 10.64
C PHE A 378 -16.62 -11.92 12.01
N GLY A 379 -15.46 -12.24 12.58
CA GLY A 379 -15.34 -13.02 13.81
C GLY A 379 -15.67 -12.26 15.10
N ASN A 380 -15.43 -10.94 15.16
CA ASN A 380 -15.50 -10.17 16.40
C ASN A 380 -16.32 -8.87 16.30
N VAL A 381 -17.00 -8.52 17.39
CA VAL A 381 -17.61 -7.20 17.57
C VAL A 381 -16.50 -6.24 18.00
N GLU A 382 -16.08 -5.40 17.06
CA GLU A 382 -14.99 -4.45 17.26
C GLU A 382 -15.50 -3.09 17.71
N THR A 383 -14.70 -2.40 18.50
CA THR A 383 -14.99 -0.98 18.81
C THR A 383 -14.90 -0.14 17.51
N PRO A 384 -15.60 1.01 17.41
CA PRO A 384 -15.53 1.86 16.20
C PRO A 384 -14.10 2.25 15.81
N PHE A 385 -13.24 2.37 16.82
CA PHE A 385 -11.82 2.61 16.68
C PHE A 385 -11.11 1.45 15.96
N VAL A 386 -11.19 0.24 16.52
CA VAL A 386 -10.51 -0.94 15.97
C VAL A 386 -11.07 -1.23 14.57
N ARG A 387 -12.37 -1.01 14.39
CA ARG A 387 -13.03 -1.12 13.09
C ARG A 387 -12.41 -0.21 12.04
N THR A 388 -12.09 1.03 12.38
CA THR A 388 -11.46 1.97 11.44
C THR A 388 -10.07 1.46 11.03
N PHE A 389 -9.30 0.87 11.96
CA PHE A 389 -7.99 0.29 11.65
C PHE A 389 -8.11 -0.94 10.74
N ILE A 390 -9.05 -1.83 11.04
CA ILE A 390 -9.35 -2.99 10.20
C ILE A 390 -9.76 -2.54 8.79
N ASP A 391 -10.63 -1.55 8.66
CA ASP A 391 -11.09 -1.08 7.35
C ASP A 391 -9.93 -0.47 6.53
N VAL A 392 -9.03 0.33 7.15
CA VAL A 392 -7.79 0.82 6.51
C VAL A 392 -6.90 -0.34 6.08
N THR A 393 -6.74 -1.34 6.94
CA THR A 393 -5.90 -2.52 6.69
C THR A 393 -6.43 -3.35 5.52
N VAL A 394 -7.72 -3.65 5.50
CA VAL A 394 -8.37 -4.37 4.38
C VAL A 394 -8.31 -3.55 3.09
N ASN A 395 -8.45 -2.22 3.16
CA ASN A 395 -8.33 -1.36 1.99
C ASN A 395 -6.93 -1.43 1.35
N ALA A 396 -5.86 -1.72 2.10
CA ALA A 396 -4.55 -1.94 1.51
C ALA A 396 -4.53 -3.13 0.54
N SER A 397 -5.26 -4.22 0.85
CA SER A 397 -5.43 -5.35 -0.09
C SER A 397 -6.20 -4.96 -1.35
N ARG A 398 -7.21 -4.10 -1.20
CA ARG A 398 -8.00 -3.58 -2.34
C ARG A 398 -7.18 -2.66 -3.23
N VAL A 399 -6.35 -1.81 -2.61
CA VAL A 399 -5.41 -0.93 -3.31
C VAL A 399 -4.36 -1.76 -4.05
N ALA A 400 -3.83 -2.83 -3.47
CA ALA A 400 -2.89 -3.71 -4.14
C ALA A 400 -3.47 -4.33 -5.42
N HIS A 401 -4.74 -4.78 -5.40
CA HIS A 401 -5.40 -5.22 -6.63
C HIS A 401 -5.43 -4.10 -7.66
N MET A 402 -5.89 -2.91 -7.29
CA MET A 402 -6.01 -1.78 -8.22
C MET A 402 -4.66 -1.33 -8.81
N LEU A 403 -3.60 -1.31 -8.01
CA LEU A 403 -2.25 -0.96 -8.46
C LEU A 403 -1.69 -1.99 -9.44
N TYR A 404 -1.90 -3.28 -9.18
CA TYR A 404 -1.22 -4.34 -9.92
C TYR A 404 -2.09 -5.13 -10.90
N GLN A 405 -3.35 -4.74 -11.08
CA GLN A 405 -4.30 -5.44 -11.94
C GLN A 405 -3.85 -5.52 -13.40
N PHE A 406 -3.22 -4.45 -13.90
CA PHE A 406 -2.84 -4.28 -15.31
C PHE A 406 -1.33 -4.09 -15.51
N GLY A 407 -0.51 -4.45 -14.52
CA GLY A 407 0.94 -4.30 -14.55
C GLY A 407 1.45 -3.49 -13.36
N ASP A 408 2.63 -2.88 -13.50
CA ASP A 408 3.23 -2.05 -12.45
C ASP A 408 2.56 -0.67 -12.37
N GLY A 409 1.62 -0.51 -11.43
CA GLY A 409 0.89 0.73 -11.21
C GLY A 409 1.70 1.89 -10.64
N PHE A 410 2.91 1.64 -10.13
CA PHE A 410 3.85 2.70 -9.75
C PHE A 410 4.86 2.96 -10.86
N GLY A 411 5.37 1.94 -11.52
CA GLY A 411 6.37 2.10 -12.56
C GLY A 411 5.85 2.73 -13.85
N VAL A 412 4.61 2.44 -14.23
CA VAL A 412 4.00 2.93 -15.48
C VAL A 412 3.02 4.08 -15.19
N GLN A 413 3.39 5.30 -15.60
CA GLN A 413 2.61 6.52 -15.31
C GLN A 413 1.41 6.74 -16.24
N ASP A 414 1.32 5.98 -17.33
CA ASP A 414 0.26 6.07 -18.32
C ASP A 414 -0.73 4.90 -18.18
N GLY A 415 -1.94 5.05 -18.72
CA GLY A 415 -2.97 4.01 -18.67
C GLY A 415 -3.92 4.13 -17.48
N ASP A 416 -4.16 3.04 -16.76
CA ASP A 416 -5.27 2.91 -15.80
C ASP A 416 -5.11 3.75 -14.54
N ILE A 417 -3.91 3.78 -13.96
CA ILE A 417 -3.65 4.57 -12.75
C ILE A 417 -3.85 6.07 -13.03
N ARG A 418 -3.36 6.56 -14.18
CA ARG A 418 -3.63 7.94 -14.61
C ARG A 418 -5.13 8.22 -14.76
N ARG A 419 -5.88 7.31 -15.37
CA ARG A 419 -7.36 7.44 -15.47
C ARG A 419 -8.00 7.48 -14.10
N GLN A 420 -7.54 6.66 -13.18
CA GLN A 420 -8.05 6.60 -11.81
C GLN A 420 -7.76 7.89 -11.04
N ILE A 421 -6.54 8.44 -11.15
CA ILE A 421 -6.15 9.74 -10.56
C ILE A 421 -7.07 10.84 -11.09
N LEU A 422 -7.22 10.94 -12.42
CA LEU A 422 -8.07 11.95 -13.03
C LEU A 422 -9.53 11.81 -12.58
N SER A 423 -10.02 10.59 -12.46
CA SER A 423 -11.39 10.30 -12.04
C SER A 423 -11.62 10.60 -10.56
N ALA A 424 -10.76 10.12 -9.67
CA ALA A 424 -10.96 10.16 -8.22
C ALA A 424 -10.57 11.51 -7.62
N VAL A 425 -9.51 12.15 -8.12
CA VAL A 425 -8.89 13.33 -7.49
C VAL A 425 -9.15 14.61 -8.28
N ILE A 426 -9.17 14.58 -9.61
CA ILE A 426 -9.13 15.81 -10.42
C ILE A 426 -10.51 16.23 -10.94
N HIS A 427 -11.16 15.37 -11.72
CA HIS A 427 -12.41 15.73 -12.39
C HIS A 427 -13.58 15.60 -11.41
N PRO A 428 -14.40 16.63 -11.18
CA PRO A 428 -15.64 16.50 -10.44
C PRO A 428 -16.72 15.79 -11.26
N ILE A 429 -17.82 15.43 -10.61
CA ILE A 429 -19.06 15.06 -11.32
C ILE A 429 -19.82 16.34 -11.64
N ALA A 430 -20.31 16.48 -12.88
CA ALA A 430 -21.16 17.59 -13.26
C ALA A 430 -22.44 17.60 -12.41
N LEU A 431 -22.74 18.75 -11.79
CA LEU A 431 -24.02 19.03 -11.16
C LEU A 431 -24.95 19.58 -12.24
N ASN A 432 -26.21 19.14 -12.25
CA ASN A 432 -27.21 19.58 -13.22
C ASN A 432 -27.72 20.99 -12.88
#